data_AF-A0A382W5R1-F1
#
_entry.id   AF-A0A382W5R1-F1
#
_cell.length_a   1.000
_cell.length_b   1.000
_cell.length_c   1.000
_cell.angle_alpha   90.00
_cell.angle_beta   90.00
_cell.angle_gamma   90.00
#
_symmetry.space_group_name_H-M   'P 1'
#
loop_
_entity.id
_entity.type
_entity.pdbx_description
1 polymer ?
#
loop_
_entity_poly.entity_id
_entity_poly.type
_entity_poly.pdbx_seq_one_letter_code
_entity_poly.pdbx_strand_id
1 'polypeptide(L)'
;EEGERLKSFEAPGRVLTWMDTLLDLTFRNRLLRMPVPEPAPWDKKKRAGMLTFDLVPRQLASVEDRLMSGVPVTLLPGDAAPPRLLDAGWAEDEVNAFFEETGQLFWPAPLEVDDVVTGVRKDLEEKHPEENPFRLGGMAQEIVADLVGKALDKRIKSLRNSARDLEAQTGSNHLFATIGTVTWKEPAPGNQIGRAPLFLIPVRVSGKAADSIVIEPDEPLEITPNFCLAEKLRRTFEISIPELETPLLDEAGIDVNSLLSEVRTALSGRNITDAVVTE
;
A
#
# COMPACT_ATOMS: atom_id res chain seq x y z
N GLU A 1 -7.89 -15.77 -26.07
CA GLU A 1 -7.37 -16.98 -25.42
C GLU A 1 -7.76 -16.88 -23.96
N GLU A 2 -8.28 -17.96 -23.36
CA GLU A 2 -8.61 -17.96 -21.92
C GLU A 2 -7.30 -17.99 -21.14
N GLY A 3 -6.97 -16.90 -20.45
CA GLY A 3 -5.77 -16.80 -19.61
C GLY A 3 -5.81 -17.77 -18.43
N GLU A 4 -4.63 -18.17 -17.93
CA GLU A 4 -4.52 -19.03 -16.75
C GLU A 4 -5.08 -18.28 -15.52
N ARG A 5 -5.81 -19.00 -14.65
CA ARG A 5 -6.41 -18.43 -13.44
C ARG A 5 -5.76 -19.02 -12.20
N LEU A 6 -5.69 -18.24 -11.13
CA LEU A 6 -5.29 -18.74 -9.82
C LEU A 6 -6.19 -19.93 -9.44
N LYS A 7 -5.58 -21.07 -9.09
CA LYS A 7 -6.33 -22.28 -8.75
C LYS A 7 -7.20 -22.01 -7.52
N SER A 8 -8.51 -22.22 -7.66
CA SER A 8 -9.42 -22.19 -6.51
C SER A 8 -9.08 -23.33 -5.55
N PHE A 9 -9.13 -23.07 -4.25
CA PHE A 9 -9.08 -24.11 -3.23
C PHE A 9 -10.28 -25.07 -3.37
N GLU A 10 -10.07 -26.30 -3.85
CA GLU A 10 -11.12 -27.33 -3.98
C GLU A 10 -11.46 -27.96 -2.62
N ALA A 11 -12.21 -27.23 -1.78
CA ALA A 11 -12.81 -27.82 -0.58
C ALA A 11 -14.17 -28.47 -0.91
N PRO A 12 -14.53 -29.59 -0.26
CA PRO A 12 -15.89 -30.15 -0.35
C PRO A 12 -16.94 -29.09 0.00
N GLY A 13 -18.10 -29.07 -0.67
CA GLY A 13 -19.11 -28.02 -0.50
C GLY A 13 -19.52 -27.72 0.96
N ARG A 14 -19.57 -28.74 1.82
CA ARG A 14 -19.83 -28.56 3.26
C ARG A 14 -18.75 -27.75 4.00
N VAL A 15 -17.49 -27.84 3.55
CA VAL A 15 -16.34 -27.13 4.13
C VAL A 15 -16.35 -25.67 3.68
N LEU A 16 -16.72 -25.40 2.43
CA LEU A 16 -16.93 -24.04 1.93
C LEU A 16 -18.08 -23.35 2.68
N THR A 17 -19.22 -24.03 2.84
CA THR A 17 -20.36 -23.50 3.63
C THR A 17 -19.98 -23.26 5.10
N TRP A 18 -19.12 -24.11 5.67
CA TRP A 18 -18.61 -23.94 7.04
C TRP A 18 -17.61 -22.78 7.16
N MET A 19 -16.68 -22.64 6.22
CA MET A 19 -15.76 -21.50 6.13
C MET A 19 -16.53 -20.19 6.01
N ASP A 20 -17.53 -20.13 5.14
CA ASP A 20 -18.40 -18.98 4.93
C ASP A 20 -19.19 -18.58 6.18
N THR A 21 -19.53 -19.53 7.06
CA THR A 21 -20.16 -19.24 8.36
C THR A 21 -19.18 -18.78 9.44
N LEU A 22 -17.88 -18.99 9.26
CA LEU A 22 -16.83 -18.60 10.21
C LEU A 22 -16.21 -17.23 9.91
N LEU A 23 -16.43 -16.66 8.72
CA LEU A 23 -15.90 -15.34 8.38
C LEU A 23 -16.56 -14.24 9.23
N ASP A 24 -15.74 -13.51 10.00
CA ASP A 24 -16.19 -12.31 10.69
C ASP A 24 -16.35 -11.16 9.68
N LEU A 25 -17.59 -10.92 9.25
CA LEU A 25 -17.94 -9.84 8.32
C LEU A 25 -18.19 -8.49 9.03
N THR A 26 -17.88 -8.40 10.32
CA THR A 26 -17.99 -7.16 11.10
C THR A 26 -16.70 -6.34 11.01
N PHE A 27 -16.79 -5.04 11.33
CA PHE A 27 -15.63 -4.15 11.40
C PHE A 27 -14.72 -4.35 12.62
N ARG A 28 -14.83 -5.49 13.30
CA ARG A 28 -13.76 -6.01 14.18
C ARG A 28 -12.67 -6.70 13.38
N ASN A 29 -13.00 -7.19 12.18
CA ASN A 29 -12.06 -7.77 11.25
C ASN A 29 -11.24 -6.69 10.52
N ARG A 30 -9.92 -6.73 10.68
CA ARG A 30 -8.98 -5.78 10.05
C ARG A 30 -8.92 -5.92 8.52
N LEU A 31 -9.36 -7.06 7.98
CA LEU A 31 -9.49 -7.26 6.52
C LEU A 31 -10.70 -6.54 5.92
N LEU A 32 -11.63 -6.06 6.75
CA LEU A 32 -12.77 -5.22 6.32
C LEU A 32 -12.69 -3.79 6.87
N ARG A 33 -11.80 -3.58 7.84
CA ARG A 33 -11.48 -2.28 8.43
C ARG A 33 -9.98 -2.14 8.59
N MET A 34 -9.30 -1.95 7.47
CA MET A 34 -7.90 -1.56 7.49
C MET A 34 -7.73 -0.26 8.29
N PRO A 35 -6.61 -0.10 9.01
CA PRO A 35 -6.28 1.18 9.62
C PRO A 35 -6.28 2.28 8.56
N VAL A 36 -6.65 3.50 8.95
CA VAL A 36 -6.49 4.69 8.09
C VAL A 36 -4.98 4.87 7.85
N PRO A 37 -4.53 5.30 6.65
CA PRO A 37 -3.12 5.54 6.39
C PRO A 37 -2.59 6.51 7.43
N GLU A 38 -1.39 6.24 7.95
CA GLU A 38 -0.72 7.27 8.72
C GLU A 38 -0.41 8.43 7.80
N PRO A 39 -0.77 9.66 8.20
CA PRO A 39 -0.47 10.79 7.38
C PRO A 39 1.04 11.07 7.43
N ALA A 40 1.51 11.88 6.48
CA ALA A 40 2.89 12.30 6.43
C ALA A 40 3.35 12.96 7.76
N PRO A 41 4.67 13.02 8.03
CA PRO A 41 5.22 13.42 9.33
C PRO A 41 4.76 14.79 9.85
N TRP A 42 4.31 15.67 8.96
CA TRP A 42 3.82 17.01 9.25
C TRP A 42 2.33 17.08 9.63
N ASP A 43 1.55 16.01 9.52
CA ASP A 43 0.14 15.97 9.97
C ASP A 43 0.03 15.51 11.44
N LYS A 44 -0.93 16.06 12.17
CA LYS A 44 -1.12 15.90 13.62
C LYS A 44 -2.07 14.74 14.00
N LYS A 45 -2.61 13.99 13.03
CA LYS A 45 -3.59 12.92 13.30
C LYS A 45 -2.95 11.65 13.90
N LYS A 46 -3.75 10.92 14.68
CA LYS A 46 -3.33 9.72 15.43
C LYS A 46 -2.94 8.55 14.50
N ARG A 47 -1.97 7.78 15.01
CA ARG A 47 -1.27 6.65 14.39
C ARG A 47 -2.14 5.42 14.15
N ALA A 48 -1.86 4.71 13.07
CA ALA A 48 -2.57 3.55 12.59
C ALA A 48 -1.59 2.69 11.77
N GLY A 49 -1.27 1.46 12.20
CA GLY A 49 -0.16 0.59 11.72
C GLY A 49 -0.16 0.12 10.26
N MET A 50 -0.23 1.04 9.31
CA MET A 50 -0.16 0.84 7.85
C MET A 50 0.68 1.95 7.19
N LEU A 51 1.68 1.58 6.39
CA LEU A 51 2.41 2.50 5.52
C LEU A 51 1.80 2.41 4.12
N THR A 52 1.51 3.55 3.50
CA THR A 52 0.96 3.64 2.14
C THR A 52 2.00 4.21 1.20
N PHE A 53 1.93 3.79 -0.06
CA PHE A 53 2.81 4.28 -1.12
C PHE A 53 1.99 5.06 -2.12
N ASP A 54 2.51 6.20 -2.55
CA ASP A 54 1.91 7.01 -3.60
C ASP A 54 2.43 6.51 -4.96
N LEU A 55 1.78 5.46 -5.45
CA LEU A 55 2.14 4.80 -6.71
C LEU A 55 1.53 5.55 -7.89
N VAL A 56 2.31 5.69 -8.97
CA VAL A 56 1.77 6.13 -10.27
C VAL A 56 1.03 4.97 -10.95
N PRO A 57 0.12 5.23 -11.90
CA PRO A 57 -0.59 4.16 -12.59
C PRO A 57 0.37 3.11 -13.17
N ARG A 58 -0.04 1.84 -13.08
CA ARG A 58 0.72 0.63 -13.49
C ARG A 58 1.89 0.25 -12.58
N GLN A 59 2.36 1.15 -11.72
CA GLN A 59 3.51 0.86 -10.86
C GLN A 59 3.24 -0.28 -9.88
N LEU A 60 1.99 -0.44 -9.43
CA LEU A 60 1.61 -1.55 -8.55
C LEU A 60 1.84 -2.92 -9.20
N ALA A 61 1.61 -3.06 -10.51
CA ALA A 61 1.89 -4.30 -11.23
C ALA A 61 3.38 -4.62 -11.16
N SER A 62 4.25 -3.66 -11.48
CA SER A 62 5.70 -3.84 -11.37
C SER A 62 6.17 -4.16 -9.94
N VAL A 63 5.51 -3.60 -8.92
CA VAL A 63 5.79 -3.93 -7.51
C VAL A 63 5.41 -5.36 -7.18
N GLU A 64 4.24 -5.82 -7.63
CA GLU A 64 3.78 -7.20 -7.50
C GLU A 64 4.76 -8.16 -8.18
N ASP A 65 5.07 -7.93 -9.46
CA ASP A 65 5.95 -8.79 -10.27
C ASP A 65 7.32 -8.97 -9.60
N ARG A 66 7.85 -7.86 -9.05
CA ARG A 66 9.15 -7.86 -8.38
C ARG A 66 9.11 -8.71 -7.12
N LEU A 67 8.09 -8.53 -6.28
CA LEU A 67 7.94 -9.34 -5.06
C LEU A 67 7.69 -10.82 -5.40
N MET A 68 6.88 -11.11 -6.42
CA MET A 68 6.55 -12.47 -6.84
C MET A 68 7.72 -13.23 -7.45
N SER A 69 8.64 -12.52 -8.10
CA SER A 69 9.91 -13.07 -8.57
C SER A 69 10.97 -13.25 -7.46
N GLY A 70 10.64 -12.98 -6.20
CA GLY A 70 11.59 -13.07 -5.08
C GLY A 70 12.52 -11.87 -4.95
N VAL A 71 12.35 -10.85 -5.79
CA VAL A 71 13.22 -9.67 -5.82
C VAL A 71 12.69 -8.64 -4.83
N PRO A 72 13.51 -8.13 -3.90
CA PRO A 72 13.04 -7.18 -2.91
C PRO A 72 12.77 -5.78 -3.52
N VAL A 73 11.90 -5.03 -2.86
CA VAL A 73 11.68 -3.60 -3.09
C VAL A 73 12.48 -2.81 -2.06
N THR A 74 13.14 -1.75 -2.50
CA THR A 74 13.87 -0.85 -1.62
C THR A 74 13.01 0.37 -1.31
N LEU A 75 12.86 0.71 -0.04
CA LEU A 75 12.16 1.89 0.43
C LEU A 75 13.17 2.93 0.93
N LEU A 76 13.06 4.14 0.40
CA LEU A 76 13.87 5.29 0.76
C LEU A 76 13.02 6.44 1.33
N PRO A 77 13.62 7.35 2.12
CA PRO A 77 13.00 8.62 2.47
C PRO A 77 12.56 9.41 1.24
N GLY A 78 11.42 10.10 1.33
CA GLY A 78 10.89 10.89 0.21
C GLY A 78 11.81 12.02 -0.28
N ASP A 79 12.67 12.55 0.59
CA ASP A 79 13.69 13.54 0.24
C ASP A 79 14.87 12.97 -0.56
N ALA A 80 15.01 11.64 -0.60
CA ALA A 80 16.04 10.96 -1.39
C ALA A 80 15.60 10.73 -2.86
N ALA A 81 14.43 11.23 -3.25
CA ALA A 81 13.94 11.12 -4.61
C ALA A 81 14.88 11.80 -5.62
N PRO A 82 15.18 11.17 -6.77
CA PRO A 82 16.04 11.76 -7.78
C PRO A 82 15.49 13.13 -8.26
N PRO A 83 16.31 14.19 -8.29
CA PRO A 83 15.88 15.51 -8.76
C PRO A 83 15.26 15.48 -10.16
N ARG A 84 15.77 14.63 -11.05
CA ARG A 84 15.22 14.46 -12.41
C ARG A 84 13.73 14.09 -12.43
N LEU A 85 13.27 13.30 -11.47
CA LEU A 85 11.85 12.90 -11.41
C LEU A 85 10.99 14.04 -10.88
N LEU A 86 11.51 14.84 -9.93
CA LEU A 86 10.85 16.03 -9.43
C LEU A 86 10.77 17.12 -10.52
N ASP A 87 11.87 17.35 -11.24
CA ASP A 87 11.96 18.30 -12.34
C ASP A 87 11.00 17.96 -13.50
N ALA A 88 10.79 16.66 -13.74
CA ALA A 88 9.81 16.15 -14.70
C ALA A 88 8.35 16.19 -14.19
N GLY A 89 8.12 16.68 -12.97
CA GLY A 89 6.78 16.75 -12.38
C GLY A 89 6.20 15.39 -11.99
N TRP A 90 7.05 14.42 -11.65
CA TRP A 90 6.67 13.05 -11.28
C TRP A 90 5.89 12.32 -12.38
N ALA A 91 6.33 12.47 -13.63
CA ALA A 91 5.68 11.88 -14.80
C ALA A 91 5.64 10.35 -14.73
N GLU A 92 4.45 9.77 -15.01
CA GLU A 92 4.17 8.33 -14.88
C GLU A 92 5.23 7.45 -15.57
N ASP A 93 5.55 7.72 -16.83
CA ASP A 93 6.50 6.90 -17.60
C ASP A 93 7.92 6.97 -17.03
N GLU A 94 8.35 8.13 -16.51
CA GLU A 94 9.68 8.27 -15.92
C GLU A 94 9.79 7.57 -14.56
N VAL A 95 8.72 7.65 -13.76
CA VAL A 95 8.65 7.00 -12.45
C VAL A 95 8.57 5.48 -12.60
N ASN A 96 7.78 4.98 -13.56
CA ASN A 96 7.70 3.56 -13.87
C ASN A 96 9.04 3.03 -14.38
N ALA A 97 9.68 3.69 -15.36
CA ALA A 97 11.00 3.29 -15.86
C ALA A 97 12.07 3.29 -14.75
N PHE A 98 12.07 4.30 -13.87
CA PHE A 98 12.97 4.35 -12.73
C PHE A 98 12.74 3.18 -11.76
N PHE A 99 11.48 2.85 -11.47
CA PHE A 99 11.15 1.74 -10.60
C PHE A 99 11.52 0.39 -11.23
N GLU A 100 11.29 0.18 -12.53
CA GLU A 100 11.71 -1.06 -13.21
C GLU A 100 13.23 -1.26 -13.13
N GLU A 101 14.01 -0.18 -13.28
CA GLU A 101 15.47 -0.22 -13.20
C GLU A 101 15.98 -0.46 -11.76
N THR A 102 15.40 0.24 -10.77
CA THR A 102 15.97 0.32 -9.41
C THR A 102 15.18 -0.47 -8.36
N GLY A 103 13.87 -0.59 -8.57
CA GLY A 103 12.82 -0.96 -7.63
C GLY A 103 12.90 -0.22 -6.31
N GLN A 104 13.15 1.08 -6.40
CA GLN A 104 13.10 2.02 -5.29
C GLN A 104 11.72 2.68 -5.21
N LEU A 105 11.10 2.59 -4.03
CA LEU A 105 9.93 3.35 -3.63
C LEU A 105 10.32 4.42 -2.60
N PHE A 106 9.47 5.44 -2.48
CA PHE A 106 9.71 6.57 -1.60
C PHE A 106 8.55 6.76 -0.63
N TRP A 107 8.89 7.14 0.60
CA TRP A 107 7.89 7.55 1.58
C TRP A 107 8.40 8.68 2.48
N PRO A 108 7.57 9.71 2.77
CA PRO A 108 6.29 10.04 2.12
C PRO A 108 6.43 10.35 0.63
N ALA A 109 5.30 10.66 -0.04
CA ALA A 109 5.29 11.11 -1.42
C ALA A 109 6.35 12.22 -1.67
N PRO A 110 7.27 12.04 -2.62
CA PRO A 110 8.33 13.00 -2.88
C PRO A 110 7.86 14.41 -3.26
N LEU A 111 6.75 14.53 -4.00
CA LEU A 111 6.15 15.83 -4.30
C LEU A 111 5.67 16.55 -3.03
N GLU A 112 5.08 15.83 -2.08
CA GLU A 112 4.67 16.45 -0.81
C GLU A 112 5.90 16.86 0.02
N VAL A 113 6.97 16.07 -0.02
CA VAL A 113 8.23 16.41 0.64
C VAL A 113 8.83 17.69 0.03
N ASP A 114 8.82 17.82 -1.30
CA ASP A 114 9.33 19.01 -2.00
C ASP A 114 8.52 20.27 -1.66
N ASP A 115 7.20 20.16 -1.58
CA ASP A 115 6.31 21.24 -1.11
C ASP A 115 6.67 21.69 0.31
N VAL A 116 6.95 20.73 1.21
CA VAL A 116 7.36 21.01 2.59
C VAL A 116 8.73 21.67 2.65
N VAL A 117 9.71 21.19 1.86
CA VAL A 117 11.03 21.84 1.74
C VAL A 117 10.87 23.28 1.28
N THR A 118 10.03 23.53 0.27
CA THR A 118 9.74 24.87 -0.25
C THR A 118 9.11 25.76 0.82
N GLY A 119 8.16 25.24 1.60
CA GLY A 119 7.54 25.95 2.72
C GLY A 119 8.54 26.31 3.83
N VAL A 120 9.37 25.34 4.26
CA VAL A 120 10.40 25.56 5.29
C VAL A 120 11.45 26.58 4.82
N ARG A 121 11.88 26.50 3.55
CA ARG A 121 12.80 27.48 2.96
C ARG A 121 12.23 28.90 3.05
N LYS A 122 10.98 29.09 2.65
CA LYS A 122 10.32 30.39 2.69
C LYS A 122 10.24 30.94 4.12
N ASP A 123 9.87 30.10 5.08
CA ASP A 123 9.83 30.47 6.50
C ASP A 123 11.20 30.89 7.04
N LEU A 124 12.28 30.25 6.58
CA LEU A 124 13.65 30.59 6.94
C LEU A 124 14.10 31.92 6.32
N GLU A 125 13.78 32.16 5.04
CA GLU A 125 14.05 33.41 4.34
C GLU A 125 13.36 34.60 4.99
N GLU A 126 12.12 34.43 5.45
CA GLU A 126 11.38 35.47 6.19
C GLU A 126 11.99 35.78 7.57
N LYS A 127 12.54 34.77 8.25
CA LYS A 127 13.13 34.91 9.60
C LYS A 127 14.58 35.40 9.58
N HIS A 128 15.31 35.14 8.50
CA HIS A 128 16.74 35.43 8.35
C HIS A 128 17.04 36.10 6.99
N PRO A 129 16.47 37.29 6.71
CA PRO A 129 16.62 37.95 5.41
C PRO A 129 18.06 38.36 5.08
N GLU A 130 18.94 38.44 6.08
CA GLU A 130 20.37 38.74 5.93
C GLU A 130 21.22 37.54 5.50
N GLU A 131 20.71 36.32 5.64
CA GLU A 131 21.44 35.09 5.36
C GLU A 131 21.39 34.75 3.86
N ASN A 132 22.39 33.99 3.36
CA ASN A 132 22.45 33.63 1.95
C ASN A 132 21.31 32.65 1.57
N PRO A 133 20.47 32.94 0.56
CA PRO A 133 19.36 32.05 0.15
C PRO A 133 19.78 30.62 -0.17
N PHE A 134 20.98 30.43 -0.73
CA PHE A 134 21.51 29.10 -1.02
C PHE A 134 21.73 28.29 0.26
N ARG A 135 22.25 28.94 1.31
CA ARG A 135 22.48 28.31 2.63
C ARG A 135 21.15 27.99 3.32
N LEU A 136 20.17 28.90 3.24
CA LEU A 136 18.82 28.66 3.77
C LEU A 136 18.12 27.49 3.05
N GLY A 137 18.31 27.36 1.73
CA GLY A 137 17.83 26.22 0.95
C GLY A 137 18.41 24.89 1.43
N GLY A 138 19.74 24.83 1.63
CA GLY A 138 20.39 23.63 2.19
C GLY A 138 19.91 23.30 3.60
N MET A 139 19.73 24.30 4.46
CA MET A 139 19.18 24.09 5.81
C MET A 139 17.75 23.56 5.78
N ALA A 140 16.90 24.05 4.87
CA ALA A 140 15.54 23.54 4.71
C ALA A 140 15.55 22.05 4.31
N GLN A 141 16.41 21.66 3.37
CA GLN A 141 16.59 20.27 2.96
C GLN A 141 17.05 19.39 4.13
N GLU A 142 18.08 19.81 4.88
CA GLU A 142 18.57 19.06 6.05
C GLU A 142 17.50 18.86 7.13
N ILE A 143 16.71 19.90 7.42
CA ILE A 143 15.62 19.83 8.40
C ILE A 143 14.56 18.82 7.98
N VAL A 144 14.15 18.86 6.70
CA VAL A 144 13.11 17.96 6.19
C VAL A 144 13.63 16.52 6.08
N ALA A 145 14.87 16.32 5.62
CA ALA A 145 15.51 15.01 5.56
C ALA A 145 15.58 14.34 6.94
N ASP A 146 15.99 15.08 7.98
CA ASP A 146 16.01 14.56 9.35
C ASP A 146 14.59 14.19 9.85
N LEU A 147 13.59 15.02 9.55
CA LEU A 147 12.20 14.77 9.91
C LEU A 147 11.66 13.49 9.23
N VAL A 148 11.81 13.39 7.92
CA VAL A 148 11.31 12.28 7.10
C VAL A 148 12.02 10.99 7.46
N GLY A 149 13.35 11.00 7.52
CA GLY A 149 14.16 9.83 7.88
C GLY A 149 13.80 9.28 9.27
N LYS A 150 13.69 10.14 10.29
CA LYS A 150 13.27 9.73 11.64
C LYS A 150 11.85 9.16 11.67
N ALA A 151 10.94 9.75 10.91
CA ALA A 151 9.56 9.26 10.83
C ALA A 151 9.49 7.87 10.18
N LEU A 152 10.19 7.67 9.07
CA LEU A 152 10.26 6.40 8.35
C LEU A 152 10.89 5.30 9.23
N ASP A 153 12.02 5.58 9.88
CA ASP A 153 12.68 4.63 10.79
C ASP A 153 11.77 4.19 11.93
N LYS A 154 11.11 5.17 12.57
CA LYS A 154 10.16 4.90 13.64
C LYS A 154 9.00 4.03 13.16
N ARG A 155 8.54 4.27 11.93
CA ARG A 155 7.42 3.58 11.34
C ARG A 155 7.75 2.12 11.04
N ILE A 156 8.84 1.89 10.34
CA ILE A 156 9.30 0.56 9.96
C ILE A 156 9.67 -0.27 11.19
N LYS A 157 10.30 0.36 12.20
CA LYS A 157 10.55 -0.28 13.49
C LYS A 157 9.24 -0.70 14.19
N SER A 158 8.20 0.14 14.15
CA SER A 158 6.91 -0.20 14.73
C SER A 158 6.26 -1.39 14.03
N LEU A 159 6.23 -1.40 12.69
CA LEU A 159 5.65 -2.50 11.90
C LEU A 159 6.39 -3.81 12.16
N ARG A 160 7.73 -3.78 12.09
CA ARG A 160 8.60 -4.94 12.33
C ARG A 160 8.41 -5.51 13.73
N ASN A 161 8.36 -4.65 14.76
CA ASN A 161 8.16 -5.11 16.13
C ASN A 161 6.77 -5.72 16.32
N SER A 162 5.72 -5.07 15.84
CA SER A 162 4.36 -5.61 15.94
C SER A 162 4.20 -6.94 15.21
N ALA A 163 4.79 -7.08 14.03
CA ALA A 163 4.80 -8.33 13.28
C ALA A 163 5.52 -9.44 14.04
N ARG A 164 6.74 -9.17 14.53
CA ARG A 164 7.54 -10.14 15.30
C ARG A 164 6.86 -10.55 16.60
N ASP A 165 6.25 -9.60 17.32
CA ASP A 165 5.55 -9.89 18.57
C ASP A 165 4.32 -10.76 18.33
N LEU A 166 3.63 -10.57 17.20
CA LEU A 166 2.47 -11.39 16.80
C LEU A 166 2.90 -12.76 16.27
N GLU A 167 3.99 -12.83 15.50
CA GLU A 167 4.61 -14.07 15.04
C GLU A 167 5.08 -14.93 16.23
N ALA A 168 5.67 -14.32 17.25
CA ALA A 168 6.04 -15.03 18.49
C ALA A 168 4.84 -15.63 19.25
N GLN A 169 3.63 -15.07 19.07
CA GLN A 169 2.40 -15.54 19.72
C GLN A 169 1.66 -16.59 18.88
N THR A 170 1.71 -16.46 17.55
CA THR A 170 0.87 -17.24 16.61
C THR A 170 1.65 -18.29 15.84
N GLY A 171 2.98 -18.16 15.76
CA GLY A 171 3.85 -18.98 14.94
C GLY A 171 3.89 -18.58 13.46
N SER A 172 3.22 -17.49 13.05
CA SER A 172 3.11 -17.05 11.66
C SER A 172 3.35 -15.55 11.49
N ASN A 173 4.04 -15.17 10.41
CA ASN A 173 4.26 -13.76 10.07
C ASN A 173 2.95 -13.13 9.58
N HIS A 174 2.55 -12.02 10.21
CA HIS A 174 1.32 -11.29 9.91
C HIS A 174 1.61 -9.88 9.39
N LEU A 175 2.70 -9.71 8.65
CA LEU A 175 3.03 -8.50 7.90
C LEU A 175 2.81 -8.75 6.41
N PHE A 176 2.01 -7.88 5.79
CA PHE A 176 1.59 -8.05 4.41
C PHE A 176 1.76 -6.75 3.63
N ALA A 177 2.26 -6.85 2.40
CA ALA A 177 2.01 -5.88 1.36
C ALA A 177 0.61 -6.12 0.80
N THR A 178 -0.08 -5.04 0.41
CA THR A 178 -1.45 -5.09 -0.08
C THR A 178 -1.45 -4.78 -1.57
N ILE A 179 -2.11 -5.61 -2.38
CA ILE A 179 -2.39 -5.30 -3.78
C ILE A 179 -3.78 -4.64 -3.81
N GLY A 180 -3.79 -3.33 -4.00
CA GLY A 180 -4.99 -2.51 -4.11
C GLY A 180 -5.86 -2.48 -2.85
N THR A 181 -6.64 -1.41 -2.71
CA THR A 181 -7.66 -1.33 -1.67
C THR A 181 -8.98 -0.84 -2.21
N VAL A 182 -10.06 -1.34 -1.62
CA VAL A 182 -11.40 -0.82 -1.83
C VAL A 182 -11.88 -0.12 -0.56
N THR A 183 -12.46 1.07 -0.73
CA THR A 183 -13.21 1.76 0.33
C THR A 183 -14.68 1.85 -0.05
N TRP A 184 -15.59 1.73 0.93
CA TRP A 184 -17.04 1.81 0.72
C TRP A 184 -17.75 2.38 1.96
N LYS A 185 -18.96 2.92 1.82
CA LYS A 185 -19.84 3.16 2.97
C LYS A 185 -20.69 1.94 3.27
N GLU A 186 -20.75 1.59 4.54
CA GLU A 186 -21.60 0.52 5.03
C GLU A 186 -23.08 0.93 4.96
N PRO A 187 -23.98 0.10 4.40
CA PRO A 187 -25.41 0.40 4.29
C PRO A 187 -26.17 0.35 5.63
N ALA A 188 -25.46 0.31 6.76
CA ALA A 188 -26.01 0.27 8.11
C ALA A 188 -26.06 1.67 8.76
N PRO A 189 -26.89 1.88 9.80
CA PRO A 189 -26.90 3.12 10.57
C PRO A 189 -25.51 3.41 11.16
N GLY A 190 -25.02 4.65 11.01
CA GLY A 190 -23.75 5.10 11.58
C GLY A 190 -22.68 5.51 10.58
N ASN A 191 -22.95 5.45 9.26
CA ASN A 191 -22.07 5.97 8.20
C ASN A 191 -20.63 5.48 8.33
N GLN A 192 -20.47 4.20 8.67
CA GLN A 192 -19.16 3.59 8.84
C GLN A 192 -18.52 3.38 7.46
N ILE A 193 -17.21 3.62 7.37
CA ILE A 193 -16.44 3.44 6.15
C ILE A 193 -15.67 2.13 6.27
N GLY A 194 -15.95 1.19 5.36
CA GLY A 194 -15.18 -0.01 5.17
C GLY A 194 -13.93 0.28 4.33
N ARG A 195 -12.85 -0.44 4.63
CA ARG A 195 -11.61 -0.40 3.87
C ARG A 195 -10.97 -1.78 3.91
N ALA A 196 -10.72 -2.36 2.75
CA ALA A 196 -10.22 -3.72 2.63
C ALA A 196 -9.11 -3.81 1.58
N PRO A 197 -8.07 -4.63 1.83
CA PRO A 197 -7.13 -5.03 0.78
C PRO A 197 -7.86 -5.93 -0.22
N LEU A 198 -7.47 -5.93 -1.49
CA LEU A 198 -7.97 -6.93 -2.45
C LEU A 198 -7.21 -8.25 -2.27
N PHE A 199 -5.88 -8.19 -2.31
CA PHE A 199 -4.98 -9.31 -2.08
C PHE A 199 -3.84 -8.94 -1.12
N LEU A 200 -3.23 -9.96 -0.52
CA LEU A 200 -2.17 -9.84 0.45
C LEU A 200 -0.94 -10.64 0.02
N ILE A 201 0.22 -10.01 0.03
CA ILE A 201 1.52 -10.64 -0.17
C ILE A 201 2.24 -10.67 1.18
N PRO A 202 2.56 -11.84 1.76
CA PRO A 202 3.38 -11.92 2.97
C PRO A 202 4.76 -11.31 2.71
N VAL A 203 5.18 -10.37 3.57
CA VAL A 203 6.49 -9.71 3.43
C VAL A 203 7.22 -9.61 4.76
N ARG A 204 8.54 -9.52 4.69
CA ARG A 204 9.42 -9.10 5.77
C ARG A 204 10.03 -7.75 5.44
N VAL A 205 10.34 -6.98 6.49
CA VAL A 205 10.91 -5.64 6.35
C VAL A 205 12.14 -5.49 7.23
N SER A 206 13.26 -5.12 6.63
CA SER A 206 14.57 -4.97 7.28
C SER A 206 15.20 -3.59 6.96
N GLY A 207 16.38 -3.31 7.51
CA GLY A 207 17.08 -2.04 7.25
C GLY A 207 16.58 -0.83 8.04
N LYS A 208 17.09 0.34 7.64
CA LYS A 208 16.87 1.68 8.22
C LYS A 208 16.95 2.76 7.13
N ALA A 209 16.28 3.89 7.37
CA ALA A 209 16.20 5.01 6.44
C ALA A 209 17.58 5.56 6.01
N ALA A 210 18.57 5.53 6.89
CA ALA A 210 19.92 6.04 6.61
C ALA A 210 20.71 5.22 5.58
N ASP A 211 20.40 3.92 5.44
CA ASP A 211 21.07 3.02 4.50
C ASP A 211 20.12 2.69 3.34
N SER A 212 19.09 1.93 3.67
CA SER A 212 17.96 1.55 2.85
C SER A 212 17.05 0.65 3.69
N ILE A 213 15.76 0.69 3.40
CA ILE A 213 14.78 -0.23 3.98
C ILE A 213 14.44 -1.24 2.91
N VAL A 214 14.48 -2.52 3.25
CA VAL A 214 14.23 -3.60 2.29
C VAL A 214 12.91 -4.26 2.63
N ILE A 215 12.04 -4.40 1.64
CA ILE A 215 10.78 -5.14 1.70
C ILE A 215 10.97 -6.37 0.82
N GLU A 216 10.96 -7.54 1.45
CA GLU A 216 11.20 -8.82 0.79
C GLU A 216 9.99 -9.75 0.98
N PRO A 217 9.65 -10.59 0.00
CA PRO A 217 8.62 -11.61 0.17
C PRO A 217 8.99 -12.58 1.30
N ASP A 218 7.99 -13.06 2.05
CA ASP A 218 8.18 -14.11 3.04
C ASP A 218 7.90 -15.49 2.42
N GLU A 219 8.78 -16.47 2.65
CA GLU A 219 8.65 -17.81 2.07
C GLU A 219 7.89 -18.79 3.01
N PRO A 220 7.03 -19.67 2.46
CA PRO A 220 6.66 -19.79 1.05
C PRO A 220 5.78 -18.62 0.60
N LEU A 221 6.10 -18.07 -0.58
CA LEU A 221 5.40 -16.92 -1.13
C LEU A 221 4.06 -17.35 -1.74
N GLU A 222 2.96 -16.99 -1.08
CA GLU A 222 1.60 -17.24 -1.57
C GLU A 222 0.75 -15.98 -1.44
N ILE A 223 0.34 -15.43 -2.59
CA ILE A 223 -0.61 -14.32 -2.59
C ILE A 223 -1.96 -14.83 -2.11
N THR A 224 -2.51 -14.17 -1.10
CA THR A 224 -3.79 -14.57 -0.50
C THR A 224 -4.90 -13.58 -0.87
N PRO A 225 -6.00 -14.05 -1.47
CA PRO A 225 -7.19 -13.23 -1.68
C PRO A 225 -7.85 -12.83 -0.36
N ASN A 226 -8.46 -11.65 -0.30
CA ASN A 226 -9.28 -11.25 0.83
C ASN A 226 -10.70 -11.85 0.74
N PHE A 227 -10.85 -13.12 1.11
CA PHE A 227 -12.15 -13.80 1.12
C PHE A 227 -13.22 -13.11 1.98
N CYS A 228 -12.81 -12.39 3.03
CA CYS A 228 -13.75 -11.61 3.84
C CYS A 228 -14.38 -10.49 3.02
N LEU A 229 -13.61 -9.82 2.17
CA LEU A 229 -14.11 -8.80 1.27
C LEU A 229 -15.04 -9.39 0.22
N ALA A 230 -14.63 -10.48 -0.45
CA ALA A 230 -15.46 -11.15 -1.46
C ALA A 230 -16.84 -11.54 -0.89
N GLU A 231 -16.85 -12.16 0.30
CA GLU A 231 -18.10 -12.56 0.95
C GLU A 231 -18.90 -11.35 1.49
N LYS A 232 -18.22 -10.29 1.93
CA LYS A 232 -18.86 -9.03 2.33
C LYS A 232 -19.63 -8.41 1.16
N LEU A 233 -19.00 -8.35 -0.02
CA LEU A 233 -19.62 -7.86 -1.26
C LEU A 233 -20.82 -8.72 -1.66
N ARG A 234 -20.65 -10.05 -1.62
CA ARG A 234 -21.71 -11.01 -1.95
C ARG A 234 -22.94 -10.89 -1.06
N ARG A 235 -22.76 -10.83 0.27
CA ARG A 235 -23.88 -10.81 1.23
C ARG A 235 -24.51 -9.45 1.46
N THR A 236 -23.69 -8.39 1.49
CA THR A 236 -24.17 -7.06 1.87
C THR A 236 -24.66 -6.27 0.66
N PHE A 237 -24.02 -6.47 -0.49
CA PHE A 237 -24.26 -5.67 -1.69
C PHE A 237 -24.80 -6.47 -2.87
N GLU A 238 -24.89 -7.80 -2.72
CA GLU A 238 -25.34 -8.73 -3.76
C GLU A 238 -24.47 -8.67 -5.02
N ILE A 239 -23.17 -8.41 -4.83
CA ILE A 239 -22.16 -8.32 -5.89
C ILE A 239 -21.21 -9.51 -5.74
N SER A 240 -21.08 -10.30 -6.79
CA SER A 240 -20.06 -11.36 -6.89
C SER A 240 -19.01 -10.94 -7.90
N ILE A 241 -17.74 -10.94 -7.49
CA ILE A 241 -16.58 -10.61 -8.33
C ILE A 241 -15.63 -11.80 -8.30
N PRO A 242 -15.72 -12.75 -9.24
CA PRO A 242 -14.88 -13.94 -9.28
C PRO A 242 -13.37 -13.63 -9.22
N GLU A 243 -12.96 -12.50 -9.78
CA GLU A 243 -11.58 -12.05 -9.88
C GLU A 243 -10.97 -11.77 -8.49
N LEU A 244 -11.78 -11.51 -7.45
CA LEU A 244 -11.32 -11.37 -6.06
C LEU A 244 -10.98 -12.71 -5.38
N GLU A 245 -11.27 -13.84 -6.03
CA GLU A 245 -10.98 -15.18 -5.52
C GLU A 245 -10.06 -15.95 -6.47
N THR A 246 -10.32 -15.84 -7.78
CA THR A 246 -9.57 -16.50 -8.85
C THR A 246 -9.20 -15.47 -9.93
N PRO A 247 -8.21 -14.60 -9.67
CA PRO A 247 -7.76 -13.61 -10.64
C PRO A 247 -7.12 -14.29 -11.86
N LEU A 248 -7.08 -13.56 -12.98
CA LEU A 248 -6.23 -13.90 -14.12
C LEU A 248 -4.76 -13.79 -13.71
N LEU A 249 -3.94 -14.67 -14.28
CA LEU A 249 -2.50 -14.70 -14.09
C LEU A 249 -1.77 -14.25 -15.35
N ASP A 250 -0.62 -13.62 -15.15
CA ASP A 250 0.37 -13.32 -16.18
C ASP A 250 1.69 -14.09 -15.93
N GLU A 251 2.78 -13.69 -16.57
CA GLU A 251 4.08 -14.39 -16.43
C GLU A 251 4.69 -14.25 -15.02
N ALA A 252 4.30 -13.22 -14.26
CA ALA A 252 4.92 -12.89 -12.98
C ALA A 252 4.02 -13.20 -11.78
N GLY A 253 2.70 -13.27 -11.97
CA GLY A 253 1.77 -13.52 -10.90
C GLY A 253 0.35 -13.18 -11.28
N ILE A 254 -0.30 -12.34 -10.47
CA ILE A 254 -1.64 -11.83 -10.76
C ILE A 254 -1.53 -10.74 -11.82
N ASP A 255 -2.39 -10.78 -12.84
CA ASP A 255 -2.56 -9.63 -13.74
C ASP A 255 -3.27 -8.49 -12.97
N VAL A 256 -2.46 -7.67 -12.29
CA VAL A 256 -2.92 -6.59 -11.41
C VAL A 256 -3.74 -5.55 -12.18
N ASN A 257 -3.34 -5.24 -13.41
CA ASN A 257 -4.01 -4.22 -14.21
C ASN A 257 -5.41 -4.67 -14.62
N SER A 258 -5.55 -5.90 -15.11
CA SER A 258 -6.84 -6.50 -15.44
C SER A 258 -7.71 -6.64 -14.20
N LEU A 259 -7.15 -7.16 -13.10
CA LEU A 259 -7.85 -7.30 -11.81
C LEU A 259 -8.47 -5.97 -11.35
N LEU A 260 -7.68 -4.89 -11.29
CA LEU A 260 -8.18 -3.60 -10.83
C LEU A 260 -9.27 -3.05 -11.75
N SER A 261 -9.11 -3.19 -13.06
CA SER A 261 -10.10 -2.78 -14.06
C SER A 261 -11.42 -3.54 -13.90
N GLU A 262 -11.36 -4.85 -13.73
CA GLU A 262 -12.51 -5.73 -13.55
C GLU A 262 -13.25 -5.43 -12.25
N VAL A 263 -12.52 -5.27 -11.14
CA VAL A 263 -13.10 -4.90 -9.84
C VAL A 263 -13.74 -3.51 -9.91
N ARG A 264 -13.07 -2.51 -10.50
CA ARG A 264 -13.64 -1.16 -10.71
C ARG A 264 -14.93 -1.22 -11.52
N THR A 265 -14.95 -2.00 -12.60
CA THR A 265 -16.12 -2.17 -13.47
C THR A 265 -17.27 -2.84 -12.73
N ALA A 266 -16.99 -3.92 -12.00
CA ALA A 266 -18.00 -4.65 -11.23
C ALA A 266 -18.63 -3.78 -10.13
N LEU A 267 -17.83 -2.98 -9.42
CA LEU A 267 -18.31 -2.08 -8.36
C LEU A 267 -19.05 -0.87 -8.89
N SER A 268 -18.67 -0.35 -10.07
CA SER A 268 -19.38 0.76 -10.73
C SER A 268 -20.79 0.35 -11.21
N GLY A 269 -21.02 -0.95 -11.41
CA GLY A 269 -22.22 -1.48 -12.04
C GLY A 269 -23.48 -1.51 -11.17
N ARG A 270 -23.38 -1.69 -9.84
CA ARG A 270 -24.55 -1.90 -8.93
C ARG A 270 -24.24 -1.57 -7.46
N ASN A 271 -25.26 -1.10 -6.72
CA ASN A 271 -25.41 -1.04 -5.26
C ASN A 271 -24.33 -0.38 -4.35
N ILE A 272 -23.13 -0.02 -4.82
CA ILE A 272 -22.14 0.74 -4.04
C ILE A 272 -21.63 1.93 -4.86
N THR A 273 -22.36 3.04 -4.84
CA THR A 273 -22.05 4.23 -5.66
C THR A 273 -20.81 4.99 -5.21
N ASP A 274 -20.29 4.70 -4.02
CA ASP A 274 -19.15 5.38 -3.42
C ASP A 274 -17.94 4.47 -3.22
N ALA A 275 -17.95 3.29 -3.84
CA ALA A 275 -16.81 2.40 -3.83
C ALA A 275 -15.63 3.04 -4.59
N VAL A 276 -14.47 3.11 -3.95
CA VAL A 276 -13.24 3.58 -4.60
C VAL A 276 -12.18 2.51 -4.51
N VAL A 277 -11.71 2.05 -5.67
CA VAL A 277 -10.57 1.14 -5.82
C VAL A 277 -9.31 1.95 -6.06
N THR A 278 -8.34 1.79 -5.18
CA THR A 278 -7.02 2.46 -5.22
C THR A 278 -5.94 1.41 -5.40
N GLU A 279 -4.85 1.81 -6.05
CA GLU A 279 -3.60 1.05 -6.10
C GLU A 279 -2.87 1.10 -4.77
#